data_AF-A0A377GM95-F1
#
_entry.id   AF-A0A377GM95-F1
#
_cell.length_a   1.000
_cell.length_b   1.000
_cell.length_c   1.000
_cell.angle_alpha   90.00
_cell.angle_beta   90.00
_cell.angle_gamma   90.00
#
_symmetry.space_group_name_H-M   'P 1'
#
loop_
_entity.id
_entity.type
_entity.pdbx_description
1 polymer ?
#
loop_
_entity_poly.entity_id
_entity_poly.type
_entity_poly.pdbx_seq_one_letter_code
_entity_poly.pdbx_strand_id
1 'polypeptide(L)'
;MKKKSFSFLIIFAMSLSSFSFGQSTNNYIIPGWPSYLAMGTITNGAPQEPTNIRVDAVFTYNGAGGDGDPGTIETPYKIWNMINMAKNIKKNTGHAVNPVLVEYGWQLSGGWNPDSVTNLDDLTKHFFNLMFLAKTLEANAYSNTGTYGTILLNPDMLGYLGNTNRVEEVKSLYIPVNKAVSNAYCMMSKKVNFSPATTPTCTYGWDNKPVVINGTPTDLLLWLKSKTDNYTAGQAFATCVNDYVIPLCGVANPDQNIPGFSDNFNGWLHAQNWMAKYFGPHVALGVHENISAVPEGGWWIHRGPTAVKPYVDKVLADLKSFELFSSKYKPDFIYFDRYGADDYSSKFPNLLINQATFYNDAAWQNFLTMTQQMSEGLGKQAGKSHIPVMLWQIPAAHIPTQDEPLVEAQEEGSAPVYFFGDSKLQRDLSNIASWINMDIANLPKGYSLCAGKNATQCLTLNNFNWAHNNTEQLKKAVDAHIFAILWGAGAFATGVWEVPGTTFPDNGWMAKKLSIYYKKPTTFAKN
;
A
#
# COMPACT_ATOMS: atom_id res chain seq x y z
N MET A 1 29.47 5.25 -66.70
CA MET A 1 29.63 5.47 -65.24
C MET A 1 28.97 6.78 -64.84
N LYS A 2 27.76 6.73 -64.27
CA LYS A 2 27.15 7.84 -63.50
C LYS A 2 26.34 7.21 -62.36
N LYS A 3 26.87 7.27 -61.15
CA LYS A 3 26.18 6.83 -59.91
C LYS A 3 25.11 7.86 -59.57
N LYS A 4 23.85 7.43 -59.46
CA LYS A 4 22.77 8.20 -58.83
C LYS A 4 22.81 7.94 -57.33
N SER A 5 23.03 8.98 -56.53
CA SER A 5 22.81 8.96 -55.08
C SER A 5 21.34 9.27 -54.81
N PHE A 6 20.66 8.35 -54.13
CA PHE A 6 19.35 8.60 -53.51
C PHE A 6 19.60 9.08 -52.08
N SER A 7 19.26 10.34 -51.78
CA SER A 7 19.12 10.81 -50.40
C SER A 7 17.73 10.44 -49.90
N PHE A 8 17.65 9.51 -48.94
CA PHE A 8 16.43 9.25 -48.18
C PHE A 8 16.36 10.26 -47.02
N LEU A 9 15.42 11.19 -47.11
CA LEU A 9 15.06 12.09 -46.01
C LEU A 9 14.11 11.32 -45.09
N ILE A 10 14.61 10.81 -43.97
CA ILE A 10 13.77 10.20 -42.93
C ILE A 10 13.23 11.33 -42.06
N ILE A 11 11.99 11.73 -42.31
CA ILE A 11 11.23 12.62 -41.44
C ILE A 11 10.71 11.77 -40.27
N PHE A 12 11.34 11.92 -39.09
CA PHE A 12 10.78 11.41 -37.84
C PHE A 12 9.60 12.30 -37.45
N ALA A 13 8.39 11.87 -37.77
CA ALA A 13 7.18 12.44 -37.17
C ALA A 13 7.10 11.94 -35.72
N MET A 14 7.39 12.80 -34.74
CA MET A 14 7.01 12.56 -33.35
C MET A 14 5.48 12.62 -33.27
N SER A 15 4.83 11.46 -33.19
CA SER A 15 3.41 11.40 -32.84
C SER A 15 3.27 11.74 -31.35
N LEU A 16 2.91 12.98 -31.05
CA LEU A 16 2.30 13.32 -29.77
C LEU A 16 0.91 12.69 -29.73
N SER A 17 0.82 11.47 -29.21
CA SER A 17 -0.47 10.85 -28.90
C SER A 17 -1.05 11.56 -27.68
N SER A 18 -1.99 12.47 -27.93
CA SER A 18 -2.91 12.98 -26.92
C SER A 18 -3.82 11.84 -26.46
N PHE A 19 -3.48 11.23 -25.33
CA PHE A 19 -4.34 10.21 -24.72
C PHE A 19 -5.60 10.87 -24.16
N SER A 20 -6.72 10.59 -24.81
CA SER A 20 -8.05 10.82 -24.26
C SER A 20 -8.28 9.86 -23.10
N PHE A 21 -8.52 10.40 -21.90
CA PHE A 21 -8.99 9.63 -20.75
C PHE A 21 -10.38 9.09 -21.06
N GLY A 22 -10.44 7.85 -21.56
CA GLY A 22 -11.69 7.14 -21.80
C GLY A 22 -12.43 6.91 -20.49
N GLN A 23 -13.69 7.32 -20.46
CA GLN A 23 -14.65 7.06 -19.40
C GLN A 23 -14.93 5.54 -19.38
N SER A 24 -14.29 4.78 -18.49
CA SER A 24 -14.53 3.34 -18.40
C SER A 24 -15.82 3.03 -17.65
N THR A 25 -16.69 2.28 -18.32
CA THR A 25 -17.83 1.56 -17.75
C THR A 25 -17.33 0.56 -16.70
N ASN A 26 -18.03 0.47 -15.56
CA ASN A 26 -17.83 -0.43 -14.42
C ASN A 26 -16.96 -1.69 -14.70
N ASN A 27 -15.63 -1.55 -14.62
CA ASN A 27 -14.70 -2.67 -14.67
C ASN A 27 -14.24 -2.99 -13.25
N TYR A 28 -14.52 -4.22 -12.79
CA TYR A 28 -13.96 -4.79 -11.55
C TYR A 28 -12.43 -4.99 -11.61
N ILE A 29 -11.83 -4.82 -12.79
CA ILE A 29 -10.43 -5.19 -13.05
C ILE A 29 -9.56 -3.95 -12.83
N ILE A 30 -8.89 -3.90 -11.68
CA ILE A 30 -7.76 -3.00 -11.44
C ILE A 30 -6.57 -3.47 -12.27
N PRO A 31 -5.87 -2.60 -13.02
CA PRO A 31 -4.69 -2.99 -13.79
C PRO A 31 -3.69 -3.80 -12.97
N GLY A 32 -3.27 -4.96 -13.50
CA GLY A 32 -2.31 -5.83 -12.83
C GLY A 32 -2.87 -6.73 -11.72
N TRP A 33 -4.19 -6.76 -11.49
CA TRP A 33 -4.83 -7.65 -10.52
C TRP A 33 -5.67 -8.75 -11.20
N PRO A 34 -5.74 -9.96 -10.60
CA PRO A 34 -6.51 -11.07 -11.17
C PRO A 34 -8.02 -10.84 -11.07
N SER A 35 -8.81 -11.62 -11.81
CA SER A 35 -10.28 -11.59 -11.79
C SER A 35 -10.90 -12.43 -10.66
N TYR A 36 -10.17 -12.59 -9.55
CA TYR A 36 -10.57 -13.30 -8.35
C TYR A 36 -9.99 -12.56 -7.14
N LEU A 37 -10.52 -12.83 -5.94
CA LEU A 37 -10.05 -12.22 -4.70
C LEU A 37 -8.56 -12.55 -4.48
N ALA A 38 -7.71 -11.55 -4.68
CA ALA A 38 -6.27 -11.72 -4.69
C ALA A 38 -5.70 -11.82 -3.26
N MET A 39 -4.62 -12.56 -3.10
CA MET A 39 -3.92 -12.68 -1.81
C MET A 39 -2.47 -12.22 -1.96
N GLY A 40 -2.02 -11.32 -1.10
CA GLY A 40 -0.63 -10.88 -1.07
C GLY A 40 -0.04 -10.85 0.33
N THR A 41 1.25 -10.59 0.44
CA THR A 41 1.94 -10.54 1.74
C THR A 41 3.00 -9.46 1.80
N ILE A 42 3.33 -9.02 3.01
CA ILE A 42 4.49 -8.17 3.26
C ILE A 42 5.79 -8.94 2.99
N THR A 43 6.82 -8.23 2.54
CA THR A 43 8.18 -8.75 2.29
C THR A 43 9.21 -7.62 2.44
N ASN A 44 10.48 -7.97 2.67
CA ASN A 44 11.61 -7.05 2.54
C ASN A 44 12.36 -7.23 1.21
N GLY A 45 11.90 -8.17 0.38
CA GLY A 45 12.59 -8.60 -0.83
C GLY A 45 13.94 -9.25 -0.54
N ALA A 46 14.09 -9.83 0.65
CA ALA A 46 15.36 -10.39 1.11
C ALA A 46 15.61 -11.79 0.51
N PRO A 47 16.87 -12.18 0.22
CA PRO A 47 17.17 -13.44 -0.47
C PRO A 47 16.71 -14.72 0.26
N GLN A 48 16.59 -14.67 1.58
CA GLN A 48 16.17 -15.79 2.42
C GLN A 48 14.65 -16.03 2.41
N GLU A 49 13.87 -15.08 1.95
CA GLU A 49 12.41 -15.22 1.90
C GLU A 49 11.98 -16.23 0.83
N PRO A 50 10.91 -17.01 1.08
CA PRO A 50 10.48 -18.06 0.18
C PRO A 50 9.94 -17.48 -1.14
N THR A 51 10.39 -18.06 -2.24
CA THR A 51 9.94 -17.67 -3.59
C THR A 51 9.10 -18.75 -4.27
N ASN A 52 8.89 -19.89 -3.62
CA ASN A 52 8.08 -21.01 -4.13
C ASN A 52 6.64 -21.01 -3.60
N ILE A 53 6.26 -20.03 -2.77
CA ILE A 53 4.90 -19.86 -2.25
C ILE A 53 4.14 -18.96 -3.23
N ARG A 54 3.01 -19.44 -3.75
CA ARG A 54 2.15 -18.63 -4.63
C ARG A 54 1.46 -17.54 -3.82
N VAL A 55 1.62 -16.30 -4.29
CA VAL A 55 0.86 -15.11 -3.91
C VAL A 55 0.60 -14.29 -5.17
N ASP A 56 -0.47 -13.49 -5.21
CA ASP A 56 -0.77 -12.61 -6.34
C ASP A 56 -0.04 -11.26 -6.23
N ALA A 57 0.40 -10.90 -5.02
CA ALA A 57 1.10 -9.66 -4.75
C ALA A 57 2.10 -9.80 -3.60
N VAL A 58 3.12 -8.96 -3.62
CA VAL A 58 4.01 -8.72 -2.48
C VAL A 58 4.10 -7.22 -2.22
N PHE A 59 4.14 -6.81 -0.96
CA PHE A 59 4.18 -5.39 -0.61
C PHE A 59 5.28 -5.04 0.39
N THR A 60 5.74 -3.79 0.32
CA THR A 60 6.65 -3.20 1.31
C THR A 60 6.47 -1.69 1.37
N TYR A 61 7.06 -1.08 2.40
CA TYR A 61 7.11 0.36 2.57
C TYR A 61 8.30 0.96 1.84
N ASN A 62 8.05 1.96 0.99
CA ASN A 62 9.11 2.68 0.30
C ASN A 62 9.92 3.57 1.28
N GLY A 63 11.05 4.10 0.83
CA GLY A 63 12.00 4.83 1.68
C GLY A 63 12.86 3.92 2.57
N ALA A 64 13.80 4.48 3.31
CA ALA A 64 14.68 3.80 4.25
C ALA A 64 13.94 3.42 5.55
N GLY A 65 13.20 4.36 6.15
CA GLY A 65 12.44 4.19 7.39
C GLY A 65 11.10 3.47 7.22
N GLY A 66 10.54 3.47 6.00
CA GLY A 66 9.22 2.89 5.73
C GLY A 66 8.05 3.84 6.06
N ASP A 67 8.35 5.05 6.49
CA ASP A 67 7.44 6.17 6.73
C ASP A 67 7.47 7.21 5.59
N GLY A 68 8.09 6.85 4.46
CA GLY A 68 8.36 7.71 3.29
C GLY A 68 9.39 8.81 3.52
N ASP A 69 10.25 8.65 4.55
CA ASP A 69 11.40 9.50 4.85
C ASP A 69 11.14 11.02 4.64
N PRO A 70 10.26 11.65 5.46
CA PRO A 70 9.80 13.01 5.25
C PRO A 70 10.90 14.02 4.90
N GLY A 71 10.73 14.75 3.80
CA GLY A 71 11.67 15.79 3.37
C GLY A 71 12.97 15.29 2.73
N THR A 72 13.04 14.03 2.27
CA THR A 72 14.25 13.46 1.65
C THR A 72 14.03 12.92 0.24
N ILE A 73 15.11 12.80 -0.53
CA ILE A 73 15.10 11.96 -1.74
C ILE A 73 15.25 10.52 -1.28
N GLU A 74 14.24 9.71 -1.57
CA GLU A 74 14.23 8.32 -1.14
C GLU A 74 15.32 7.51 -1.86
N THR A 75 15.75 6.45 -1.19
CA THR A 75 16.70 5.50 -1.76
C THR A 75 15.93 4.40 -2.52
N PRO A 76 15.96 4.35 -3.86
CA PRO A 76 15.04 3.52 -4.66
C PRO A 76 15.37 2.02 -4.66
N TYR A 77 16.15 1.53 -3.70
CA TYR A 77 16.59 0.13 -3.65
C TYR A 77 15.42 -0.83 -3.39
N LYS A 78 14.45 -0.42 -2.56
CA LYS A 78 13.27 -1.23 -2.23
C LYS A 78 12.41 -1.49 -3.45
N ILE A 79 12.21 -0.51 -4.32
CA ILE A 79 11.46 -0.67 -5.59
C ILE A 79 12.01 -1.87 -6.38
N TRP A 80 13.34 -1.98 -6.48
CA TRP A 80 13.98 -3.07 -7.21
C TRP A 80 14.01 -4.40 -6.47
N ASN A 81 14.15 -4.38 -5.14
CA ASN A 81 14.02 -5.59 -4.33
C ASN A 81 12.62 -6.19 -4.50
N MET A 82 11.58 -5.36 -4.54
CA MET A 82 10.20 -5.78 -4.79
C MET A 82 10.00 -6.36 -6.18
N ILE A 83 10.50 -5.69 -7.23
CA ILE A 83 10.44 -6.22 -8.61
C ILE A 83 11.17 -7.57 -8.69
N ASN A 84 12.34 -7.70 -8.05
CA ASN A 84 13.12 -8.94 -8.04
C ASN A 84 12.42 -10.06 -7.27
N MET A 85 11.83 -9.77 -6.11
CA MET A 85 11.04 -10.73 -5.34
C MET A 85 9.85 -11.24 -6.15
N ALA A 86 9.04 -10.34 -6.69
CA ALA A 86 7.90 -10.68 -7.55
C ALA A 86 8.32 -11.50 -8.79
N LYS A 87 9.43 -11.14 -9.43
CA LYS A 87 10.02 -11.89 -10.55
C LYS A 87 10.39 -13.32 -10.15
N ASN A 88 11.04 -13.49 -9.00
CA ASN A 88 11.47 -14.80 -8.53
C ASN A 88 10.29 -15.68 -8.15
N ILE A 89 9.27 -15.12 -7.47
CA ILE A 89 8.01 -15.83 -7.19
C ILE A 89 7.32 -16.23 -8.49
N LYS A 90 7.20 -15.32 -9.46
CA LYS A 90 6.64 -15.64 -10.78
C LYS A 90 7.38 -16.77 -11.47
N LYS A 91 8.71 -16.74 -11.47
CA LYS A 91 9.54 -17.77 -12.10
C LYS A 91 9.29 -19.15 -11.46
N ASN A 92 9.15 -19.21 -10.14
CA ASN A 92 9.05 -20.46 -9.40
C ASN A 92 7.62 -21.00 -9.28
N THR A 93 6.61 -20.14 -9.40
CA THR A 93 5.20 -20.52 -9.28
C THR A 93 4.45 -20.52 -10.61
N GLY A 94 4.99 -19.87 -11.64
CA GLY A 94 4.37 -19.73 -12.96
C GLY A 94 3.27 -18.66 -13.04
N HIS A 95 3.04 -17.88 -11.97
CA HIS A 95 1.96 -16.89 -11.90
C HIS A 95 2.50 -15.46 -11.82
N ALA A 96 1.79 -14.50 -12.41
CA ALA A 96 2.14 -13.09 -12.29
C ALA A 96 2.03 -12.63 -10.82
N VAL A 97 2.91 -11.72 -10.41
CA VAL A 97 2.96 -11.21 -9.03
C VAL A 97 3.04 -9.69 -9.07
N ASN A 98 2.13 -9.00 -8.40
CA ASN A 98 2.08 -7.55 -8.36
C ASN A 98 3.05 -6.99 -7.30
N PRO A 99 4.11 -6.23 -7.68
CA PRO A 99 4.91 -5.50 -6.71
C PRO A 99 4.12 -4.27 -6.23
N VAL A 100 3.84 -4.22 -4.93
CA VAL A 100 3.06 -3.15 -4.31
C VAL A 100 3.99 -2.33 -3.40
N LEU A 101 4.06 -1.02 -3.63
CA LEU A 101 4.91 -0.11 -2.86
C LEU A 101 4.03 0.89 -2.12
N VAL A 102 4.26 1.04 -0.81
CA VAL A 102 3.59 2.03 0.02
C VAL A 102 4.42 3.32 0.02
N GLU A 103 3.79 4.43 -0.34
CA GLU A 103 4.43 5.74 -0.51
C GLU A 103 3.76 6.78 0.40
N TYR A 104 4.55 7.50 1.20
CA TYR A 104 4.06 8.62 2.01
C TYR A 104 4.49 9.96 1.39
N GLY A 105 3.52 10.73 0.92
CA GLY A 105 3.68 12.16 0.65
C GLY A 105 3.47 13.03 1.89
N TRP A 106 2.88 12.46 2.96
CA TRP A 106 2.74 13.12 4.27
C TRP A 106 2.69 12.07 5.39
N GLN A 107 3.72 12.01 6.23
CA GLN A 107 3.73 11.11 7.38
C GLN A 107 2.96 11.69 8.57
N LEU A 108 1.75 11.16 8.82
CA LEU A 108 0.92 11.53 9.99
C LEU A 108 0.84 10.44 11.06
N SER A 109 1.44 9.27 10.86
CA SER A 109 1.56 8.24 11.92
C SER A 109 2.44 8.72 13.08
N GLY A 110 3.44 9.57 12.79
CA GLY A 110 4.29 10.24 13.78
C GLY A 110 3.63 11.45 14.45
N GLY A 111 2.39 11.80 14.06
CA GLY A 111 1.65 12.95 14.56
C GLY A 111 1.56 14.11 13.57
N TRP A 112 0.87 15.17 13.99
CA TRP A 112 0.61 16.35 13.18
C TRP A 112 1.90 17.10 12.84
N ASN A 113 2.29 17.08 11.56
CA ASN A 113 3.42 17.82 11.04
C ASN A 113 3.12 18.40 9.65
N PRO A 114 2.55 19.62 9.55
CA PRO A 114 2.19 20.21 8.28
C PRO A 114 3.39 20.57 7.39
N ASP A 115 4.60 20.67 7.94
CA ASP A 115 5.79 21.07 7.17
C ASP A 115 6.08 20.10 6.01
N SER A 116 5.73 18.82 6.15
CA SER A 116 5.85 17.80 5.08
C SER A 116 5.16 18.22 3.78
N VAL A 117 4.13 19.06 3.87
CA VAL A 117 3.37 19.54 2.71
C VAL A 117 3.44 21.06 2.52
N THR A 118 3.65 21.85 3.57
CA THR A 118 3.70 23.33 3.46
C THR A 118 5.10 23.84 3.10
N ASN A 119 6.16 23.10 3.43
CA ASN A 119 7.52 23.43 3.02
C ASN A 119 7.73 23.06 1.55
N LEU A 120 8.15 24.04 0.74
CA LEU A 120 8.32 23.85 -0.70
C LEU A 120 9.39 22.81 -1.05
N ASP A 121 10.49 22.76 -0.30
CA ASP A 121 11.59 21.82 -0.56
C ASP A 121 11.17 20.39 -0.26
N ASP A 122 10.55 20.17 0.91
CA ASP A 122 10.03 18.86 1.30
C ASP A 122 8.96 18.37 0.33
N LEU A 123 8.01 19.24 -0.02
CA LEU A 123 6.96 18.92 -0.98
C LEU A 123 7.53 18.59 -2.37
N THR A 124 8.56 19.31 -2.81
CA THR A 124 9.23 19.04 -4.10
C THR A 124 9.85 17.64 -4.10
N LYS A 125 10.50 17.24 -3.00
CA LYS A 125 11.10 15.90 -2.87
C LYS A 125 10.05 14.80 -2.85
N HIS A 126 8.96 14.97 -2.08
CA HIS A 126 7.84 14.03 -2.08
C HIS A 126 7.22 13.83 -3.47
N PHE A 127 7.00 14.92 -4.21
CA PHE A 127 6.52 14.82 -5.59
C PHE A 127 7.52 14.14 -6.52
N PHE A 128 8.82 14.42 -6.38
CA PHE A 128 9.83 13.72 -7.17
C PHE A 128 9.86 12.22 -6.86
N ASN A 129 9.80 11.82 -5.59
CA ASN A 129 9.81 10.41 -5.18
C ASN A 129 8.63 9.65 -5.81
N LEU A 130 7.41 10.19 -5.72
CA LEU A 130 6.22 9.60 -6.34
C LEU A 130 6.34 9.50 -7.88
N MET A 131 6.79 10.57 -8.54
CA MET A 131 7.03 10.57 -10.00
C MET A 131 8.06 9.51 -10.40
N PHE A 132 9.14 9.40 -9.63
CA PHE A 132 10.23 8.46 -9.88
C PHE A 132 9.81 7.01 -9.64
N LEU A 133 9.08 6.74 -8.57
CA LEU A 133 8.48 5.44 -8.25
C LEU A 133 7.56 4.98 -9.38
N ALA A 134 6.59 5.81 -9.77
CA ALA A 134 5.63 5.49 -10.81
C ALA A 134 6.32 5.19 -12.15
N LYS A 135 7.27 6.04 -12.56
CA LYS A 135 8.06 5.83 -13.79
C LYS A 135 8.90 4.55 -13.74
N THR A 136 9.49 4.25 -12.58
CA THR A 136 10.33 3.06 -12.41
C THR A 136 9.52 1.78 -12.50
N LEU A 137 8.35 1.74 -11.85
CA LEU A 137 7.41 0.62 -11.95
C LEU A 137 6.93 0.43 -13.39
N GLU A 138 6.45 1.50 -14.03
CA GLU A 138 5.96 1.48 -15.42
C GLU A 138 6.99 0.89 -16.39
N ALA A 139 8.25 1.34 -16.29
CA ALA A 139 9.29 0.94 -17.23
C ALA A 139 9.86 -0.47 -16.97
N ASN A 140 9.76 -1.00 -15.73
CA ASN A 140 10.56 -2.17 -15.33
C ASN A 140 9.76 -3.33 -14.73
N ALA A 141 8.56 -3.11 -14.20
CA ALA A 141 7.82 -4.17 -13.51
C ALA A 141 7.27 -5.21 -14.49
N TYR A 142 6.57 -4.79 -15.54
CA TYR A 142 5.77 -5.69 -16.39
C TYR A 142 6.57 -6.86 -16.98
N SER A 143 7.73 -6.57 -17.59
CA SER A 143 8.59 -7.60 -18.19
C SER A 143 9.11 -8.61 -17.17
N ASN A 144 9.28 -8.20 -15.91
CA ASN A 144 9.80 -9.05 -14.83
C ASN A 144 8.69 -9.79 -14.08
N THR A 145 7.54 -9.16 -13.84
CA THR A 145 6.53 -9.64 -12.89
C THR A 145 5.20 -10.00 -13.54
N GLY A 146 5.00 -9.62 -14.81
CA GLY A 146 3.72 -9.77 -15.53
C GLY A 146 2.68 -8.69 -15.20
N THR A 147 3.04 -7.69 -14.38
CA THR A 147 2.17 -6.57 -13.99
C THR A 147 2.99 -5.28 -13.90
N TYR A 148 2.35 -4.12 -14.01
CA TYR A 148 3.04 -2.83 -13.91
C TYR A 148 3.33 -2.38 -12.47
N GLY A 149 2.77 -3.06 -11.47
CA GLY A 149 2.89 -2.68 -10.07
C GLY A 149 1.71 -1.86 -9.55
N THR A 150 1.72 -1.63 -8.24
CA THR A 150 0.70 -0.84 -7.52
C THR A 150 1.38 0.10 -6.53
N ILE A 151 0.85 1.31 -6.39
CA ILE A 151 1.25 2.28 -5.36
C ILE A 151 0.10 2.43 -4.36
N LEU A 152 0.41 2.29 -3.07
CA LEU A 152 -0.49 2.58 -1.95
C LEU A 152 -0.08 3.92 -1.35
N LEU A 153 -0.88 4.96 -1.58
CA LEU A 153 -0.49 6.34 -1.33
C LEU A 153 -1.09 6.87 -0.02
N ASN A 154 -0.24 7.57 0.74
CA ASN A 154 -0.59 8.31 1.97
C ASN A 154 -1.37 7.47 2.99
N PRO A 155 -0.87 6.28 3.39
CA PRO A 155 -1.42 5.60 4.55
C PRO A 155 -1.41 6.50 5.80
N ASP A 156 -2.30 6.17 6.74
CA ASP A 156 -2.68 6.94 7.93
C ASP A 156 -3.21 8.36 7.75
N MET A 157 -2.98 9.03 6.62
CA MET A 157 -3.26 10.46 6.50
C MET A 157 -4.75 10.80 6.69
N LEU A 158 -5.65 10.20 5.89
CA LEU A 158 -7.09 10.51 5.98
C LEU A 158 -7.67 10.10 7.34
N GLY A 159 -7.26 8.92 7.82
CA GLY A 159 -7.66 8.41 9.14
C GLY A 159 -7.22 9.32 10.27
N TYR A 160 -5.97 9.82 10.24
CA TYR A 160 -5.45 10.75 11.24
C TYR A 160 -6.23 12.07 11.25
N LEU A 161 -6.51 12.64 10.07
CA LEU A 161 -7.27 13.90 9.95
C LEU A 161 -8.66 13.78 10.55
N GLY A 162 -9.36 12.69 10.27
CA GLY A 162 -10.67 12.40 10.84
C GLY A 162 -10.62 12.14 12.35
N ASN A 163 -9.68 11.31 12.81
CA ASN A 163 -9.48 10.96 14.22
C ASN A 163 -9.15 12.19 15.09
N THR A 164 -8.43 13.16 14.52
CA THR A 164 -7.96 14.32 15.28
C THR A 164 -8.80 15.58 15.05
N ASN A 165 -9.95 15.48 14.37
CA ASN A 165 -10.82 16.60 14.02
C ASN A 165 -10.11 17.71 13.21
N ARG A 166 -9.16 17.34 12.33
CA ARG A 166 -8.34 18.28 11.56
C ARG A 166 -8.80 18.51 10.12
N VAL A 167 -9.98 18.02 9.75
CA VAL A 167 -10.55 18.17 8.41
C VAL A 167 -10.69 19.64 7.98
N GLU A 168 -11.09 20.54 8.88
CA GLU A 168 -11.19 21.97 8.54
C GLU A 168 -9.83 22.67 8.60
N GLU A 169 -8.94 22.26 9.50
CA GLU A 169 -7.58 22.79 9.58
C GLU A 169 -6.80 22.51 8.31
N VAL A 170 -6.84 21.26 7.80
CA VAL A 170 -6.11 20.89 6.58
C VAL A 170 -6.61 21.63 5.35
N LYS A 171 -7.91 21.91 5.26
CA LYS A 171 -8.50 22.70 4.16
C LYS A 171 -8.02 24.15 4.15
N SER A 172 -7.60 24.68 5.30
CA SER A 172 -7.09 26.04 5.44
C SER A 172 -5.60 26.18 5.13
N LEU A 173 -4.87 25.06 4.98
CA LEU A 173 -3.44 25.08 4.71
C LEU A 173 -3.15 25.63 3.31
N TYR A 174 -2.19 26.54 3.24
CA TYR A 174 -1.52 26.87 2.00
C TYR A 174 -0.45 25.81 1.71
N ILE A 175 -0.58 25.12 0.58
CA ILE A 175 0.36 24.09 0.12
C ILE A 175 0.89 24.54 -1.24
N PRO A 176 2.21 24.76 -1.44
CA PRO A 176 2.75 25.37 -2.67
C PRO A 176 2.82 24.36 -3.84
N VAL A 177 1.68 23.77 -4.21
CA VAL A 177 1.55 22.67 -5.16
C VAL A 177 2.15 22.99 -6.51
N ASN A 178 1.74 24.09 -7.16
CA ASN A 178 2.16 24.36 -8.54
C ASN A 178 3.67 24.52 -8.66
N LYS A 179 4.27 25.19 -7.67
CA LYS A 179 5.71 25.42 -7.65
C LYS A 179 6.48 24.12 -7.39
N ALA A 180 6.03 23.32 -6.43
CA ALA A 180 6.64 22.02 -6.13
C ALA A 180 6.55 21.06 -7.32
N VAL A 181 5.39 20.95 -7.98
CA VAL A 181 5.22 20.09 -9.16
C VAL A 181 6.16 20.52 -10.28
N SER A 182 6.29 21.83 -10.53
CA SER A 182 7.18 22.35 -11.57
C SER A 182 8.65 22.01 -11.29
N ASN A 183 9.08 22.16 -10.04
CA ASN A 183 10.43 21.82 -9.61
C ASN A 183 10.70 20.31 -9.75
N ALA A 184 9.80 19.46 -9.25
CA ALA A 184 9.91 18.00 -9.33
C ALA A 184 9.90 17.50 -10.78
N TYR A 185 9.04 18.06 -11.64
CA TYR A 185 8.99 17.72 -13.05
C TYR A 185 10.29 18.09 -13.80
N CYS A 186 10.89 19.25 -13.47
CA CYS A 186 12.22 19.61 -13.95
C CYS A 186 13.25 18.54 -13.55
N MET A 187 13.25 18.10 -12.29
CA MET A 187 14.19 17.08 -11.80
C MET A 187 14.09 15.78 -12.62
N MET A 188 12.88 15.33 -12.96
CA MET A 188 12.65 14.11 -13.75
C MET A 188 13.29 14.11 -15.14
N SER A 189 13.56 15.30 -15.72
CA SER A 189 14.10 15.45 -17.08
C SER A 189 15.48 16.13 -17.14
N LYS A 190 15.96 16.71 -16.02
CA LYS A 190 17.21 17.45 -15.98
C LYS A 190 18.40 16.52 -16.23
N LYS A 191 19.15 16.81 -17.29
CA LYS A 191 20.44 16.16 -17.54
C LYS A 191 21.54 16.83 -16.73
N VAL A 192 22.32 16.03 -16.03
CA VAL A 192 23.50 16.44 -15.27
C VAL A 192 24.70 15.61 -15.73
N ASN A 193 25.83 16.28 -15.93
CA ASN A 193 27.11 15.61 -16.14
C ASN A 193 27.73 15.31 -14.78
N PHE A 194 27.52 14.10 -14.26
CA PHE A 194 28.14 13.60 -13.05
C PHE A 194 29.58 13.20 -13.36
N SER A 195 30.53 13.84 -12.70
CA SER A 195 31.97 13.57 -12.83
C SER A 195 32.72 14.12 -11.62
N PRO A 196 33.96 13.68 -11.32
CA PRO A 196 34.77 14.26 -10.25
C PRO A 196 34.95 15.78 -10.35
N ALA A 197 34.91 16.33 -11.57
CA ALA A 197 35.11 17.76 -11.80
C ALA A 197 33.87 18.62 -11.48
N THR A 198 32.68 18.05 -11.63
CA THR A 198 31.40 18.77 -11.55
C THR A 198 30.57 18.36 -10.33
N THR A 199 30.74 17.12 -9.86
CA THR A 199 29.99 16.51 -8.77
C THR A 199 30.93 15.73 -7.84
N PRO A 200 31.88 16.41 -7.18
CA PRO A 200 32.96 15.75 -6.43
C PRO A 200 32.49 14.89 -5.23
N THR A 201 31.30 15.15 -4.68
CA THR A 201 30.73 14.36 -3.56
C THR A 201 29.81 13.23 -4.04
N CYS A 202 29.51 13.15 -5.35
CA CYS A 202 28.68 12.10 -5.92
C CYS A 202 29.52 10.83 -6.16
N THR A 203 29.54 9.96 -5.14
CA THR A 203 30.27 8.68 -5.13
C THR A 203 29.33 7.50 -4.95
N TYR A 204 29.80 6.28 -5.25
CA TYR A 204 29.05 5.04 -5.08
C TYR A 204 29.91 3.90 -4.55
N GLY A 205 29.24 2.87 -4.02
CA GLY A 205 29.86 1.68 -3.48
C GLY A 205 30.58 1.93 -2.15
N TRP A 206 31.01 0.86 -1.51
CA TRP A 206 31.68 0.90 -0.21
C TRP A 206 33.07 1.56 -0.26
N ASP A 207 33.67 1.65 -1.45
CA ASP A 207 34.97 2.26 -1.70
C ASP A 207 34.88 3.68 -2.29
N ASN A 208 33.69 4.29 -2.28
CA ASN A 208 33.46 5.68 -2.68
C ASN A 208 34.00 6.02 -4.08
N LYS A 209 33.77 5.15 -5.07
CA LYS A 209 34.14 5.42 -6.45
C LYS A 209 33.35 6.61 -7.01
N PRO A 210 33.96 7.47 -7.84
CA PRO A 210 33.25 8.59 -8.43
C PRO A 210 32.20 8.13 -9.44
N VAL A 211 31.05 8.80 -9.44
CA VAL A 211 30.02 8.63 -10.47
C VAL A 211 30.44 9.35 -11.75
N VAL A 212 30.37 8.66 -12.89
CA VAL A 212 30.74 9.19 -14.21
C VAL A 212 29.67 8.85 -15.25
N ILE A 213 28.71 9.76 -15.42
CA ILE A 213 27.63 9.66 -16.40
C ILE A 213 27.07 11.04 -16.73
N ASN A 214 26.65 11.26 -17.98
CA ASN A 214 25.80 12.38 -18.35
C ASN A 214 24.38 11.88 -18.64
N GLY A 215 23.42 12.29 -17.82
CA GLY A 215 22.05 11.79 -17.94
C GLY A 215 21.07 12.38 -16.94
N THR A 216 19.84 11.91 -17.05
CA THR A 216 18.73 12.19 -16.12
C THR A 216 18.84 11.35 -14.85
N PRO A 217 18.03 11.59 -13.80
CA PRO A 217 17.98 10.71 -12.64
C PRO A 217 17.69 9.24 -13.00
N THR A 218 16.85 8.98 -14.00
CA THR A 218 16.61 7.61 -14.49
C THR A 218 17.89 6.96 -15.03
N ASP A 219 18.67 7.70 -15.83
CA ASP A 219 19.94 7.22 -16.39
C ASP A 219 20.97 6.99 -15.28
N LEU A 220 21.04 7.90 -14.29
CA LEU A 220 21.91 7.79 -13.13
C LEU A 220 21.64 6.50 -12.35
N LEU A 221 20.38 6.20 -12.02
CA LEU A 221 20.06 4.99 -11.25
C LEU A 221 20.40 3.71 -12.02
N LEU A 222 20.08 3.66 -13.31
CA LEU A 222 20.42 2.50 -14.15
C LEU A 222 21.94 2.29 -14.23
N TRP A 223 22.71 3.38 -14.34
CA TRP A 223 24.16 3.32 -14.31
C TRP A 223 24.68 2.83 -12.97
N LEU A 224 24.21 3.39 -11.84
CA LEU A 224 24.62 2.98 -10.50
C LEU A 224 24.37 1.49 -10.25
N LYS A 225 23.19 0.98 -10.63
CA LYS A 225 22.86 -0.45 -10.54
C LYS A 225 23.74 -1.35 -11.40
N SER A 226 24.33 -0.83 -12.47
CA SER A 226 25.31 -1.57 -13.29
C SER A 226 26.69 -1.64 -12.64
N LYS A 227 26.95 -0.86 -11.58
CA LYS A 227 28.25 -0.74 -10.92
C LYS A 227 28.29 -1.30 -9.51
N THR A 228 27.15 -1.36 -8.82
CA THR A 228 27.08 -1.80 -7.42
C THR A 228 25.72 -2.42 -7.09
N ASP A 229 25.57 -2.95 -5.88
CA ASP A 229 24.32 -3.54 -5.38
C ASP A 229 23.18 -2.51 -5.27
N ASN A 230 21.93 -2.99 -5.15
CA ASN A 230 20.74 -2.14 -5.10
C ASN A 230 20.81 -1.11 -3.96
N TYR A 231 21.31 -1.49 -2.78
CA TYR A 231 21.29 -0.63 -1.60
C TYR A 231 22.29 0.52 -1.76
N THR A 232 23.54 0.22 -2.08
CA THR A 232 24.56 1.27 -2.27
C THR A 232 24.30 2.13 -3.52
N ALA A 233 23.68 1.56 -4.56
CA ALA A 233 23.19 2.34 -5.70
C ALA A 233 22.08 3.32 -5.28
N GLY A 234 21.16 2.89 -4.41
CA GLY A 234 20.09 3.74 -3.89
C GLY A 234 20.61 4.91 -3.04
N GLN A 235 21.58 4.64 -2.16
CA GLN A 235 22.23 5.67 -1.34
C GLN A 235 22.93 6.73 -2.22
N ALA A 236 23.76 6.28 -3.17
CA ALA A 236 24.43 7.16 -4.11
C ALA A 236 23.44 7.99 -4.93
N PHE A 237 22.35 7.37 -5.41
CA PHE A 237 21.30 8.08 -6.14
C PHE A 237 20.70 9.22 -5.32
N ALA A 238 20.29 8.95 -4.08
CA ALA A 238 19.67 9.96 -3.21
C ALA A 238 20.60 11.15 -2.98
N THR A 239 21.87 10.90 -2.61
CA THR A 239 22.88 11.95 -2.42
C THR A 239 23.10 12.75 -3.69
N CYS A 240 23.34 12.09 -4.83
CA CYS A 240 23.64 12.78 -6.08
C CYS A 240 22.46 13.62 -6.60
N VAL A 241 21.22 13.13 -6.46
CA VAL A 241 20.02 13.88 -6.86
C VAL A 241 19.80 15.07 -5.93
N ASN A 242 19.91 14.87 -4.62
CA ASN A 242 19.75 15.93 -3.63
C ASN A 242 20.74 17.07 -3.85
N ASP A 243 22.02 16.74 -4.01
CA ASP A 243 23.09 17.75 -4.04
C ASP A 243 23.21 18.47 -5.39
N TYR A 244 22.86 17.79 -6.49
CA TYR A 244 23.18 18.28 -7.84
C TYR A 244 22.00 18.45 -8.77
N VAL A 245 20.86 17.80 -8.51
CA VAL A 245 19.68 17.93 -9.37
C VAL A 245 18.70 18.96 -8.79
N ILE A 246 18.40 18.88 -7.48
CA ILE A 246 17.46 19.81 -6.82
C ILE A 246 17.86 21.29 -7.04
N PRO A 247 19.13 21.72 -6.81
CA PRO A 247 19.48 23.13 -6.94
C PRO A 247 19.30 23.68 -8.36
N LEU A 248 19.39 22.82 -9.37
CA LEU A 248 19.22 23.20 -10.78
C LEU A 248 17.76 23.38 -11.18
N CYS A 249 16.82 22.94 -10.34
CA CYS A 249 15.38 22.94 -10.62
C CYS A 249 14.56 23.80 -9.65
N GLY A 250 15.16 24.38 -8.60
CA GLY A 250 14.44 25.19 -7.60
C GLY A 250 13.69 26.42 -8.15
N VAL A 251 14.12 26.93 -9.31
CA VAL A 251 13.49 28.07 -10.03
C VAL A 251 12.82 27.65 -11.34
N ALA A 252 12.44 26.37 -11.48
CA ALA A 252 11.77 25.89 -12.69
C ALA A 252 10.46 26.67 -12.95
N ASN A 253 10.23 26.97 -14.23
CA ASN A 253 8.96 27.49 -14.72
C ASN A 253 7.99 26.32 -14.98
N PRO A 254 6.67 26.56 -14.91
CA PRO A 254 5.68 25.54 -15.26
C PRO A 254 5.89 25.01 -16.69
N ASP A 255 5.97 23.70 -16.84
CA ASP A 255 5.97 23.02 -18.14
C ASP A 255 4.54 22.93 -18.68
N GLN A 256 4.37 23.05 -20.00
CA GLN A 256 3.05 22.99 -20.66
C GLN A 256 2.30 21.67 -20.43
N ASN A 257 3.00 20.60 -20.07
CA ASN A 257 2.40 19.29 -19.78
C ASN A 257 1.88 19.18 -18.34
N ILE A 258 2.16 20.16 -17.48
CA ILE A 258 1.71 20.20 -16.09
C ILE A 258 0.34 20.89 -16.03
N PRO A 259 -0.72 20.22 -15.55
CA PRO A 259 -1.99 20.87 -15.27
C PRO A 259 -1.84 21.94 -14.18
N GLY A 260 -2.67 22.98 -14.23
CA GLY A 260 -2.79 23.90 -13.09
C GLY A 260 -3.53 23.23 -11.92
N PHE A 261 -2.96 23.34 -10.73
CA PHE A 261 -3.59 22.87 -9.48
C PHE A 261 -3.88 24.07 -8.57
N SER A 262 -4.68 23.88 -7.52
CA SER A 262 -4.80 24.87 -6.45
C SER A 262 -3.70 24.69 -5.42
N ASP A 263 -3.19 25.78 -4.84
CA ASP A 263 -2.18 25.72 -3.78
C ASP A 263 -2.83 25.47 -2.40
N ASN A 264 -3.49 24.32 -2.27
CA ASN A 264 -4.21 23.86 -1.09
C ASN A 264 -4.26 22.32 -1.04
N PHE A 265 -4.90 21.76 -0.01
CA PHE A 265 -4.98 20.31 0.20
C PHE A 265 -5.62 19.53 -0.96
N ASN A 266 -6.72 20.01 -1.53
CA ASN A 266 -7.37 19.33 -2.66
C ASN A 266 -6.46 19.33 -3.90
N GLY A 267 -5.81 20.46 -4.18
CA GLY A 267 -4.86 20.55 -5.29
C GLY A 267 -3.64 19.63 -5.10
N TRP A 268 -3.19 19.45 -3.85
CA TRP A 268 -2.12 18.51 -3.51
C TRP A 268 -2.52 17.04 -3.74
N LEU A 269 -3.73 16.64 -3.36
CA LEU A 269 -4.27 15.31 -3.67
C LEU A 269 -4.38 15.09 -5.18
N HIS A 270 -4.91 16.07 -5.91
CA HIS A 270 -5.10 15.98 -7.36
C HIS A 270 -3.77 15.94 -8.11
N ALA A 271 -2.75 16.68 -7.64
CA ALA A 271 -1.41 16.65 -8.19
C ALA A 271 -0.77 15.26 -8.04
N GLN A 272 -0.87 14.63 -6.87
CA GLN A 272 -0.35 13.27 -6.64
C GLN A 272 -1.00 12.24 -7.56
N ASN A 273 -2.33 12.28 -7.69
CA ASN A 273 -3.05 11.39 -8.60
C ASN A 273 -2.62 11.61 -10.06
N TRP A 274 -2.48 12.86 -10.48
CA TRP A 274 -2.00 13.18 -11.83
C TRP A 274 -0.60 12.66 -12.07
N MET A 275 0.35 12.94 -11.18
CA MET A 275 1.76 12.59 -11.41
C MET A 275 1.96 11.07 -11.43
N ALA A 276 1.33 10.34 -10.52
CA ALA A 276 1.38 8.88 -10.53
C ALA A 276 0.86 8.31 -11.85
N LYS A 277 -0.26 8.83 -12.38
CA LYS A 277 -0.85 8.39 -13.66
C LYS A 277 -0.12 8.91 -14.90
N TYR A 278 0.52 10.06 -14.83
CA TYR A 278 1.29 10.61 -15.93
C TYR A 278 2.58 9.84 -16.14
N PHE A 279 3.27 9.51 -15.05
CA PHE A 279 4.53 8.76 -15.09
C PHE A 279 4.36 7.24 -15.08
N GLY A 280 3.23 6.73 -14.57
CA GLY A 280 2.87 5.32 -14.56
C GLY A 280 1.42 5.08 -14.99
N PRO A 281 1.08 5.25 -16.28
CA PRO A 281 -0.29 5.13 -16.77
C PRO A 281 -0.92 3.75 -16.54
N HIS A 282 -0.12 2.68 -16.43
CA HIS A 282 -0.60 1.33 -16.15
C HIS A 282 -0.39 0.89 -14.70
N VAL A 283 0.31 1.69 -13.90
CA VAL A 283 0.49 1.45 -12.47
C VAL A 283 -0.82 1.74 -11.74
N ALA A 284 -1.27 0.77 -10.94
CA ALA A 284 -2.46 0.95 -10.11
C ALA A 284 -2.16 1.89 -8.93
N LEU A 285 -3.11 2.73 -8.56
CA LEU A 285 -2.97 3.72 -7.48
C LEU A 285 -4.14 3.58 -6.50
N GLY A 286 -3.81 3.29 -5.24
CA GLY A 286 -4.75 3.27 -4.13
C GLY A 286 -4.51 4.43 -3.17
N VAL A 287 -5.56 4.83 -2.46
CA VAL A 287 -5.49 5.77 -1.34
C VAL A 287 -6.06 5.14 -0.09
N HIS A 288 -5.49 5.47 1.07
CA HIS A 288 -5.83 4.84 2.33
C HIS A 288 -6.98 5.53 3.07
N GLU A 289 -7.80 4.73 3.73
CA GLU A 289 -8.57 5.15 4.89
C GLU A 289 -8.50 4.06 5.97
N ASN A 290 -8.65 4.38 7.25
CA ASN A 290 -8.63 3.37 8.31
C ASN A 290 -9.85 3.45 9.22
N ILE A 291 -10.10 2.39 9.99
CA ILE A 291 -11.24 2.29 10.91
C ILE A 291 -11.28 3.41 11.97
N SER A 292 -10.21 4.17 12.15
CA SER A 292 -10.11 5.21 13.17
C SER A 292 -10.30 6.62 12.65
N ALA A 293 -10.78 6.78 11.42
CA ALA A 293 -11.09 8.04 10.76
C ALA A 293 -12.16 8.92 11.44
N VAL A 294 -12.51 8.66 12.70
CA VAL A 294 -13.43 9.47 13.50
C VAL A 294 -12.85 9.68 14.90
N PRO A 295 -13.23 10.75 15.64
CA PRO A 295 -12.56 11.13 16.89
C PRO A 295 -12.57 10.11 18.03
N GLU A 296 -13.45 9.11 17.95
CA GLU A 296 -13.51 8.01 18.92
C GLU A 296 -12.63 6.81 18.54
N GLY A 297 -11.84 6.94 17.47
CA GLY A 297 -11.01 5.87 16.91
C GLY A 297 -11.81 4.66 16.43
N GLY A 298 -11.13 3.52 16.32
CA GLY A 298 -11.68 2.27 15.77
C GLY A 298 -12.68 1.54 16.66
N TRP A 299 -12.97 2.03 17.88
CA TRP A 299 -13.81 1.33 18.87
C TRP A 299 -15.26 1.11 18.42
N TRP A 300 -15.75 1.89 17.45
CA TRP A 300 -17.10 1.71 16.90
C TRP A 300 -17.29 0.31 16.31
N ILE A 301 -16.22 -0.35 15.85
CA ILE A 301 -16.27 -1.68 15.22
C ILE A 301 -16.86 -2.74 16.15
N HIS A 302 -16.72 -2.54 17.47
CA HIS A 302 -17.22 -3.46 18.49
C HIS A 302 -18.65 -3.15 18.96
N ARG A 303 -19.22 -2.00 18.58
CA ARG A 303 -20.52 -1.52 19.08
C ARG A 303 -21.73 -2.09 18.33
N GLY A 304 -21.50 -3.04 17.43
CA GLY A 304 -22.54 -3.70 16.64
C GLY A 304 -22.90 -2.96 15.34
N PRO A 305 -23.81 -3.54 14.53
CA PRO A 305 -24.06 -3.10 13.15
C PRO A 305 -24.66 -1.69 13.05
N THR A 306 -25.33 -1.20 14.08
CA THR A 306 -25.89 0.16 14.10
C THR A 306 -24.81 1.26 14.17
N ALA A 307 -23.59 0.92 14.60
CA ALA A 307 -22.47 1.86 14.65
C ALA A 307 -21.75 2.06 13.31
N VAL A 308 -21.95 1.14 12.35
CA VAL A 308 -21.32 1.19 11.02
C VAL A 308 -21.75 2.46 10.28
N LYS A 309 -23.06 2.71 10.18
CA LYS A 309 -23.60 3.78 9.34
C LYS A 309 -23.17 5.19 9.80
N PRO A 310 -23.21 5.55 11.09
CA PRO A 310 -22.71 6.85 11.55
C PRO A 310 -21.23 7.09 11.23
N TYR A 311 -20.38 6.06 11.38
CA TYR A 311 -18.98 6.13 10.98
C TYR A 311 -18.86 6.38 9.46
N VAL A 312 -19.51 5.55 8.65
CA VAL A 312 -19.49 5.66 7.18
C VAL A 312 -19.97 7.03 6.70
N ASP A 313 -21.10 7.51 7.23
CA ASP A 313 -21.68 8.79 6.83
C ASP A 313 -20.73 9.96 7.13
N LYS A 314 -20.02 9.91 8.28
CA LYS A 314 -19.02 10.94 8.65
C LYS A 314 -17.82 10.91 7.72
N VAL A 315 -17.22 9.74 7.51
CA VAL A 315 -16.02 9.60 6.68
C VAL A 315 -16.34 9.95 5.22
N LEU A 316 -17.48 9.49 4.68
CA LEU A 316 -17.92 9.85 3.32
C LEU A 316 -18.12 11.36 3.14
N ALA A 317 -18.57 12.08 4.17
CA ALA A 317 -18.71 13.54 4.11
C ALA A 317 -17.34 14.23 4.04
N ASP A 318 -16.36 13.75 4.81
CA ASP A 318 -14.98 14.26 4.78
C ASP A 318 -14.33 13.99 3.42
N LEU A 319 -14.39 12.74 2.93
CA LEU A 319 -13.84 12.36 1.62
C LEU A 319 -14.49 13.11 0.46
N LYS A 320 -15.79 13.38 0.53
CA LYS A 320 -16.50 14.21 -0.46
C LYS A 320 -15.92 15.62 -0.52
N SER A 321 -15.58 16.19 0.63
CA SER A 321 -15.01 17.55 0.70
C SER A 321 -13.60 17.66 0.12
N PHE A 322 -12.88 16.53 0.02
CA PHE A 322 -11.57 16.43 -0.61
C PHE A 322 -11.63 16.12 -2.12
N GLU A 323 -12.83 15.89 -2.66
CA GLU A 323 -13.05 15.56 -4.08
C GLU A 323 -12.22 14.37 -4.58
N LEU A 324 -11.95 13.41 -3.68
CA LEU A 324 -10.93 12.37 -3.87
C LEU A 324 -11.19 11.47 -5.09
N PHE A 325 -12.46 11.08 -5.32
CA PHE A 325 -12.88 10.24 -6.45
C PHE A 325 -13.76 10.96 -7.47
N SER A 326 -14.16 12.21 -7.21
CA SER A 326 -15.03 12.99 -8.11
C SER A 326 -14.25 13.86 -9.09
N SER A 327 -12.95 14.08 -8.87
CA SER A 327 -12.13 14.92 -9.75
C SER A 327 -11.67 14.19 -11.02
N LYS A 328 -11.03 14.95 -11.92
CA LYS A 328 -10.39 14.41 -13.14
C LYS A 328 -9.29 13.41 -12.78
N TYR A 329 -8.44 13.75 -11.81
CA TYR A 329 -7.30 12.96 -11.37
C TYR A 329 -7.63 12.25 -10.06
N LYS A 330 -7.93 10.96 -10.16
CA LYS A 330 -8.44 10.13 -9.07
C LYS A 330 -7.66 8.83 -8.93
N PRO A 331 -7.63 8.22 -7.74
CA PRO A 331 -7.09 6.87 -7.57
C PRO A 331 -8.02 5.82 -8.22
N ASP A 332 -7.49 4.62 -8.42
CA ASP A 332 -8.24 3.50 -9.00
C ASP A 332 -9.09 2.77 -7.95
N PHE A 333 -8.63 2.75 -6.70
CA PHE A 333 -9.27 2.06 -5.59
C PHE A 333 -9.03 2.77 -4.25
N ILE A 334 -9.79 2.38 -3.23
CA ILE A 334 -9.54 2.73 -1.83
C ILE A 334 -9.07 1.49 -1.09
N TYR A 335 -8.20 1.64 -0.09
CA TYR A 335 -7.79 0.53 0.75
C TYR A 335 -7.99 0.84 2.23
N PHE A 336 -8.24 -0.22 3.00
CA PHE A 336 -8.48 -0.13 4.44
C PHE A 336 -7.58 -1.07 5.22
N ASP A 337 -7.02 -0.56 6.32
CA ASP A 337 -6.48 -1.38 7.39
C ASP A 337 -7.37 -1.43 8.63
N ARG A 338 -6.93 -2.24 9.58
CA ARG A 338 -7.50 -2.38 10.93
C ARG A 338 -6.43 -2.39 12.02
N TYR A 339 -5.38 -1.57 11.85
CA TYR A 339 -4.18 -1.45 12.71
C TYR A 339 -3.06 -2.49 12.56
N GLY A 340 -3.17 -3.45 11.65
CA GLY A 340 -2.07 -4.37 11.32
C GLY A 340 -1.69 -5.41 12.37
N ALA A 341 -1.85 -5.11 13.66
CA ALA A 341 -1.43 -5.98 14.76
C ALA A 341 -2.26 -7.26 14.85
N ASP A 342 -1.62 -8.34 15.29
CA ASP A 342 -2.28 -9.60 15.61
C ASP A 342 -3.26 -9.42 16.79
N ASP A 343 -4.34 -10.22 16.84
CA ASP A 343 -5.48 -9.96 17.73
C ASP A 343 -5.16 -10.22 19.21
N TYR A 344 -4.28 -11.21 19.50
CA TYR A 344 -4.12 -11.79 20.84
C TYR A 344 -2.70 -11.67 21.42
N SER A 345 -1.84 -10.85 20.81
CA SER A 345 -0.43 -10.74 21.19
C SER A 345 -0.22 -10.50 22.68
N SER A 346 0.28 -11.52 23.39
CA SER A 346 0.74 -11.38 24.78
C SER A 346 1.98 -10.50 24.90
N LYS A 347 2.71 -10.34 23.79
CA LYS A 347 3.90 -9.50 23.66
C LYS A 347 3.53 -8.01 23.61
N PHE A 348 2.36 -7.68 23.08
CA PHE A 348 1.88 -6.31 22.94
C PHE A 348 0.48 -6.08 23.54
N PRO A 349 0.28 -6.33 24.85
CA PRO A 349 -1.03 -6.25 25.50
C PRO A 349 -1.64 -4.83 25.42
N ASN A 350 -0.80 -3.80 25.29
CA ASN A 350 -1.25 -2.42 25.13
C ASN A 350 -1.93 -2.15 23.78
N LEU A 351 -1.59 -2.89 22.71
CA LEU A 351 -2.25 -2.75 21.41
C LEU A 351 -3.69 -3.28 21.52
N LEU A 352 -3.85 -4.47 22.09
CA LEU A 352 -5.16 -5.04 22.41
C LEU A 352 -6.01 -4.11 23.27
N ILE A 353 -5.43 -3.50 24.31
CA ILE A 353 -6.19 -2.66 25.24
C ILE A 353 -6.57 -1.30 24.63
N ASN A 354 -5.73 -0.74 23.75
CA ASN A 354 -5.88 0.66 23.30
C ASN A 354 -6.29 0.83 21.83
N GLN A 355 -6.19 -0.20 20.98
CA GLN A 355 -6.33 -0.05 19.52
C GLN A 355 -7.44 -0.92 18.90
N ALA A 356 -8.38 -1.42 19.70
CA ALA A 356 -9.53 -2.18 19.24
C ALA A 356 -9.19 -3.41 18.34
N THR A 357 -7.99 -3.98 18.50
CA THR A 357 -7.41 -4.98 17.58
C THR A 357 -7.98 -6.38 17.72
N PHE A 358 -8.82 -6.70 18.72
CA PHE A 358 -9.44 -8.01 18.83
C PHE A 358 -10.73 -8.08 18.04
N TYR A 359 -10.86 -8.89 16.99
CA TYR A 359 -12.13 -9.04 16.28
C TYR A 359 -12.73 -10.44 16.50
N ASN A 360 -13.99 -10.48 16.90
CA ASN A 360 -14.84 -11.65 16.71
C ASN A 360 -15.58 -11.57 15.37
N ASP A 361 -16.47 -12.53 15.11
CA ASP A 361 -17.25 -12.59 13.88
C ASP A 361 -18.11 -11.34 13.65
N ALA A 362 -18.70 -10.76 14.71
CA ALA A 362 -19.50 -9.54 14.60
C ALA A 362 -18.65 -8.32 14.22
N ALA A 363 -17.45 -8.17 14.79
CA ALA A 363 -16.53 -7.10 14.40
C ALA A 363 -16.07 -7.25 12.94
N TRP A 364 -15.79 -8.47 12.48
CA TRP A 364 -15.51 -8.74 11.07
C TRP A 364 -16.69 -8.42 10.14
N GLN A 365 -17.91 -8.76 10.54
CA GLN A 365 -19.12 -8.39 9.79
C GLN A 365 -19.29 -6.88 9.71
N ASN A 366 -19.05 -6.15 10.80
CA ASN A 366 -19.08 -4.68 10.80
C ASN A 366 -18.01 -4.10 9.87
N PHE A 367 -16.81 -4.69 9.83
CA PHE A 367 -15.71 -4.24 8.96
C PHE A 367 -16.03 -4.44 7.48
N LEU A 368 -16.57 -5.60 7.10
CA LEU A 368 -17.01 -5.86 5.72
C LEU A 368 -18.21 -4.97 5.34
N THR A 369 -19.15 -4.74 6.27
CA THR A 369 -20.29 -3.86 6.03
C THR A 369 -19.85 -2.40 5.84
N MET A 370 -18.90 -1.92 6.65
CA MET A 370 -18.28 -0.60 6.49
C MET A 370 -17.60 -0.49 5.13
N THR A 371 -16.80 -1.50 4.78
CA THR A 371 -16.09 -1.56 3.49
C THR A 371 -17.06 -1.44 2.32
N GLN A 372 -18.15 -2.22 2.34
CA GLN A 372 -19.18 -2.18 1.31
C GLN A 372 -19.84 -0.80 1.21
N GLN A 373 -20.30 -0.24 2.35
CA GLN A 373 -21.01 1.04 2.33
C GLN A 373 -20.09 2.22 1.95
N MET A 374 -18.82 2.19 2.36
CA MET A 374 -17.81 3.16 1.91
C MET A 374 -17.58 3.05 0.40
N SER A 375 -17.39 1.84 -0.11
CA SER A 375 -17.18 1.56 -1.53
C SER A 375 -18.33 2.06 -2.40
N GLU A 376 -19.58 1.73 -2.04
CA GLU A 376 -20.79 2.15 -2.74
C GLU A 376 -21.05 3.66 -2.60
N GLY A 377 -20.79 4.21 -1.42
CA GLY A 377 -20.90 5.64 -1.14
C GLY A 377 -19.94 6.48 -1.99
N LEU A 378 -18.67 6.10 -2.06
CA LEU A 378 -17.66 6.73 -2.92
C LEU A 378 -17.98 6.51 -4.40
N GLY A 379 -18.47 5.32 -4.76
CA GLY A 379 -18.95 5.01 -6.11
C GLY A 379 -20.01 6.01 -6.54
N LYS A 380 -21.03 6.22 -5.71
CA LYS A 380 -22.10 7.19 -5.96
C LYS A 380 -21.55 8.62 -6.12
N GLN A 381 -20.60 9.04 -5.29
CA GLN A 381 -19.95 10.36 -5.41
C GLN A 381 -19.19 10.51 -6.73
N ALA A 382 -18.64 9.41 -7.26
CA ALA A 382 -17.89 9.35 -8.52
C ALA A 382 -18.75 9.04 -9.76
N GLY A 383 -20.08 8.88 -9.61
CA GLY A 383 -20.97 8.47 -10.70
C GLY A 383 -20.79 7.01 -11.16
N LYS A 384 -20.32 6.14 -10.28
CA LYS A 384 -20.15 4.68 -10.47
C LYS A 384 -21.04 3.91 -9.48
N SER A 385 -21.15 2.59 -9.65
CA SER A 385 -21.86 1.76 -8.66
C SER A 385 -21.06 1.59 -7.37
N HIS A 386 -19.72 1.49 -7.48
CA HIS A 386 -18.82 1.31 -6.36
C HIS A 386 -17.38 1.75 -6.75
N ILE A 387 -16.52 1.89 -5.76
CA ILE A 387 -15.05 1.98 -5.92
C ILE A 387 -14.43 0.69 -5.38
N PRO A 388 -13.59 -0.04 -6.14
CA PRO A 388 -12.99 -1.27 -5.66
C PRO A 388 -12.20 -1.08 -4.36
N VAL A 389 -12.14 -2.13 -3.55
CA VAL A 389 -11.49 -2.10 -2.24
C VAL A 389 -10.36 -3.11 -2.13
N MET A 390 -9.25 -2.69 -1.53
CA MET A 390 -8.22 -3.59 -1.02
C MET A 390 -8.23 -3.59 0.52
N LEU A 391 -8.13 -4.77 1.13
CA LEU A 391 -7.78 -4.87 2.54
C LEU A 391 -6.25 -4.91 2.65
N TRP A 392 -5.69 -4.01 3.44
CA TRP A 392 -4.25 -3.85 3.62
C TRP A 392 -3.90 -3.88 5.12
N GLN A 393 -2.69 -4.35 5.43
CA GLN A 393 -2.29 -4.69 6.79
C GLN A 393 -3.31 -5.56 7.55
N ILE A 394 -3.68 -6.70 6.96
CA ILE A 394 -4.48 -7.71 7.67
C ILE A 394 -3.54 -8.75 8.29
N PRO A 395 -3.56 -8.98 9.61
CA PRO A 395 -2.69 -9.98 10.21
C PRO A 395 -2.93 -11.39 9.64
N ALA A 396 -1.86 -12.16 9.44
CA ALA A 396 -1.94 -13.53 8.95
C ALA A 396 -2.00 -14.59 10.07
N ALA A 397 -2.06 -14.16 11.33
CA ALA A 397 -2.10 -15.05 12.49
C ALA A 397 -3.42 -15.81 12.57
N HIS A 398 -3.36 -17.11 12.87
CA HIS A 398 -4.55 -17.96 13.05
C HIS A 398 -4.84 -18.26 14.52
N ILE A 399 -5.91 -19.02 14.76
CA ILE A 399 -6.27 -19.55 16.08
C ILE A 399 -5.64 -20.96 16.19
N PRO A 400 -4.50 -21.14 16.88
CA PRO A 400 -3.83 -22.44 16.95
C PRO A 400 -4.57 -23.46 17.82
N THR A 401 -4.42 -24.72 17.45
CA THR A 401 -4.95 -25.89 18.17
C THR A 401 -3.92 -26.52 19.11
N GLN A 402 -4.37 -27.32 20.09
CA GLN A 402 -3.50 -28.02 21.04
C GLN A 402 -2.50 -28.99 20.38
N ASP A 403 -2.82 -29.47 19.19
CA ASP A 403 -1.97 -30.39 18.42
C ASP A 403 -0.84 -29.67 17.67
N GLU A 404 -0.83 -28.34 17.65
CA GLU A 404 0.20 -27.56 16.98
C GLU A 404 1.40 -27.33 17.90
N PRO A 405 2.64 -27.43 17.36
CA PRO A 405 3.83 -27.12 18.15
C PRO A 405 3.81 -25.65 18.54
N LEU A 406 4.26 -25.37 19.75
CA LEU A 406 4.47 -24.01 20.24
C LEU A 406 5.39 -23.26 19.26
N VAL A 407 4.94 -22.10 18.80
CA VAL A 407 5.78 -21.14 18.09
C VAL A 407 6.37 -20.21 19.13
N GLU A 408 7.66 -19.88 19.03
CA GLU A 408 8.28 -18.89 19.94
C GLU A 408 7.65 -17.49 19.82
N ALA A 409 6.79 -17.26 18.82
CA ALA A 409 5.97 -16.07 18.68
C ALA A 409 4.54 -16.33 19.21
N GLN A 410 4.20 -15.69 20.32
CA GLN A 410 2.88 -15.68 20.95
C GLN A 410 1.94 -14.69 20.22
N GLU A 411 1.80 -14.88 18.91
CA GLU A 411 1.20 -13.93 17.99
C GLU A 411 0.08 -14.66 17.24
N GLU A 412 -1.14 -14.55 17.77
CA GLU A 412 -2.31 -15.29 17.31
C GLU A 412 -3.45 -14.34 16.89
N GLY A 413 -4.33 -14.82 16.01
CA GLY A 413 -5.36 -13.98 15.42
C GLY A 413 -6.54 -14.73 14.83
N SER A 414 -7.65 -14.03 14.67
CA SER A 414 -8.84 -14.57 14.02
C SER A 414 -8.85 -14.37 12.51
N ALA A 415 -8.04 -13.44 11.97
CA ALA A 415 -8.32 -12.85 10.67
C ALA A 415 -8.41 -13.88 9.54
N PRO A 416 -7.40 -14.71 9.28
CA PRO A 416 -7.50 -15.71 8.24
C PRO A 416 -8.52 -16.79 8.57
N VAL A 417 -8.73 -17.13 9.86
CA VAL A 417 -9.72 -18.14 10.27
C VAL A 417 -11.15 -17.66 10.01
N TYR A 418 -11.42 -16.35 10.12
CA TYR A 418 -12.70 -15.79 9.70
C TYR A 418 -12.93 -16.07 8.21
N PHE A 419 -11.96 -15.77 7.34
CA PHE A 419 -12.11 -15.91 5.89
C PHE A 419 -12.08 -17.36 5.41
N PHE A 420 -11.10 -18.15 5.84
CA PHE A 420 -10.84 -19.50 5.34
C PHE A 420 -11.40 -20.61 6.23
N GLY A 421 -11.62 -20.32 7.51
CA GLY A 421 -11.94 -21.30 8.54
C GLY A 421 -10.78 -22.25 8.84
N ASP A 422 -10.92 -22.99 9.94
CA ASP A 422 -10.00 -24.07 10.26
C ASP A 422 -10.68 -25.35 10.75
N SER A 423 -10.80 -26.35 9.86
CA SER A 423 -11.43 -27.64 10.17
C SER A 423 -10.79 -28.42 11.32
N LYS A 424 -9.60 -28.02 11.78
CA LYS A 424 -8.98 -28.58 12.98
C LYS A 424 -9.58 -28.04 14.28
N LEU A 425 -10.21 -26.87 14.27
CA LEU A 425 -10.87 -26.31 15.45
C LEU A 425 -12.15 -27.09 15.76
N GLN A 426 -12.47 -27.18 17.06
CA GLN A 426 -13.79 -27.56 17.50
C GLN A 426 -14.71 -26.34 17.50
N ARG A 427 -16.01 -26.56 17.33
CA ARG A 427 -17.00 -25.48 17.21
C ARG A 427 -17.07 -24.60 18.47
N ASP A 428 -16.87 -25.20 19.63
CA ASP A 428 -16.82 -24.53 20.92
C ASP A 428 -15.41 -24.02 21.29
N LEU A 429 -14.44 -24.19 20.40
CA LEU A 429 -13.04 -23.82 20.58
C LEU A 429 -12.36 -24.52 21.78
N SER A 430 -12.88 -25.68 22.22
CA SER A 430 -12.34 -26.41 23.37
C SER A 430 -10.95 -27.03 23.14
N ASN A 431 -10.52 -27.13 21.88
CA ASN A 431 -9.20 -27.64 21.50
C ASN A 431 -8.19 -26.55 21.08
N ILE A 432 -8.46 -25.29 21.43
CA ILE A 432 -7.47 -24.22 21.28
C ILE A 432 -6.23 -24.52 22.11
N ALA A 433 -5.05 -24.18 21.56
CA ALA A 433 -3.76 -24.32 22.22
C ALA A 433 -3.75 -23.65 23.61
N SER A 434 -3.33 -24.40 24.63
CA SER A 434 -3.30 -23.93 26.03
C SER A 434 -2.21 -22.90 26.31
N TRP A 435 -1.28 -22.70 25.38
CA TRP A 435 -0.19 -21.74 25.49
C TRP A 435 -0.53 -20.36 24.92
N ILE A 436 -1.65 -20.22 24.20
CA ILE A 436 -2.15 -18.91 23.78
C ILE A 436 -2.64 -18.17 25.02
N ASN A 437 -2.34 -16.87 25.11
CA ASN A 437 -2.93 -16.02 26.13
C ASN A 437 -4.38 -15.62 25.77
N MET A 438 -5.27 -16.61 25.67
CA MET A 438 -6.72 -16.37 25.55
C MET A 438 -7.34 -15.90 26.88
N ASP A 439 -6.59 -16.06 27.98
CA ASP A 439 -6.90 -15.59 29.33
C ASP A 439 -6.53 -14.11 29.53
N ILE A 440 -6.68 -13.28 28.48
CA ILE A 440 -6.86 -11.84 28.66
C ILE A 440 -8.02 -11.67 29.64
N ALA A 441 -7.65 -11.37 30.91
CA ALA A 441 -8.50 -11.65 32.05
C ALA A 441 -9.89 -11.00 31.91
N ASN A 442 -9.94 -9.81 31.30
CA ASN A 442 -11.17 -9.14 30.88
C ASN A 442 -10.88 -8.16 29.74
N LEU A 443 -11.59 -8.27 28.62
CA LEU A 443 -11.55 -7.26 27.57
C LEU A 443 -12.13 -5.92 28.07
N PRO A 444 -11.50 -4.77 27.73
CA PRO A 444 -11.96 -3.43 28.11
C PRO A 444 -13.40 -3.11 27.69
N LYS A 445 -14.00 -2.09 28.34
CA LYS A 445 -15.36 -1.60 28.04
C LYS A 445 -15.58 -1.24 26.56
N GLY A 446 -14.54 -0.79 25.86
CA GLY A 446 -14.60 -0.45 24.44
C GLY A 446 -15.01 -1.62 23.53
N TYR A 447 -14.81 -2.87 23.98
CA TYR A 447 -15.19 -4.09 23.26
C TYR A 447 -16.69 -4.45 23.37
N SER A 448 -17.52 -3.59 23.97
CA SER A 448 -18.97 -3.71 24.00
C SER A 448 -19.47 -5.09 24.48
N LEU A 449 -20.07 -5.92 23.61
CA LEU A 449 -20.56 -7.26 23.96
C LEU A 449 -19.48 -8.19 24.49
N CYS A 450 -18.22 -7.93 24.13
CA CYS A 450 -17.07 -8.67 24.63
C CYS A 450 -16.46 -8.06 25.90
N ALA A 451 -16.93 -6.90 26.37
CA ALA A 451 -16.43 -6.29 27.59
C ALA A 451 -16.63 -7.22 28.81
N GLY A 452 -15.58 -7.38 29.61
CA GLY A 452 -15.59 -8.28 30.77
C GLY A 452 -15.63 -9.77 30.43
N LYS A 453 -15.37 -10.14 29.18
CA LYS A 453 -15.19 -11.53 28.74
C LYS A 453 -13.71 -11.78 28.45
N ASN A 454 -13.30 -13.03 28.55
CA ASN A 454 -12.02 -13.47 27.99
C ASN A 454 -12.15 -13.67 26.46
N ALA A 455 -11.01 -13.91 25.80
CA ALA A 455 -10.95 -14.05 24.35
C ALA A 455 -11.87 -15.17 23.83
N THR A 456 -11.83 -16.36 24.44
CA THR A 456 -12.62 -17.53 24.02
C THR A 456 -14.12 -17.26 24.13
N GLN A 457 -14.55 -16.65 25.23
CA GLN A 457 -15.94 -16.25 25.43
C GLN A 457 -16.40 -15.20 24.39
N CYS A 458 -15.50 -14.29 23.98
CA CYS A 458 -15.80 -13.30 22.95
C CYS A 458 -15.93 -13.94 21.55
N LEU A 459 -15.05 -14.87 21.20
CA LEU A 459 -15.08 -15.57 19.90
C LEU A 459 -16.27 -16.52 19.74
N THR A 460 -16.77 -17.08 20.85
CA THR A 460 -17.92 -18.01 20.86
C THR A 460 -19.26 -17.30 21.03
N LEU A 461 -19.28 -15.97 21.25
CA LEU A 461 -20.45 -15.21 21.65
C LEU A 461 -21.65 -15.34 20.70
N ASN A 462 -21.39 -15.38 19.39
CA ASN A 462 -22.44 -15.44 18.36
C ASN A 462 -22.63 -16.85 17.78
N ASN A 463 -22.04 -17.90 18.38
CA ASN A 463 -22.04 -19.27 17.86
C ASN A 463 -21.47 -19.40 16.44
N PHE A 464 -20.60 -18.47 16.02
CA PHE A 464 -19.91 -18.53 14.74
C PHE A 464 -19.03 -19.77 14.68
N ASN A 465 -19.12 -20.52 13.57
CA ASN A 465 -18.35 -21.73 13.38
C ASN A 465 -16.96 -21.39 12.80
N TRP A 466 -15.98 -21.11 13.65
CA TRP A 466 -14.57 -20.91 13.25
C TRP A 466 -13.97 -22.14 12.54
N ALA A 467 -14.54 -23.33 12.77
CA ALA A 467 -14.14 -24.57 12.11
C ALA A 467 -14.75 -24.78 10.72
N HIS A 468 -15.35 -23.75 10.13
CA HIS A 468 -15.92 -23.83 8.80
C HIS A 468 -14.85 -24.17 7.75
N ASN A 469 -15.27 -24.72 6.62
CA ASN A 469 -14.41 -25.07 5.49
C ASN A 469 -15.02 -24.63 4.14
N ASN A 470 -15.99 -23.72 4.21
CA ASN A 470 -16.69 -23.19 3.06
C ASN A 470 -16.09 -21.82 2.66
N THR A 471 -16.57 -21.25 1.56
CA THR A 471 -16.06 -19.97 1.05
C THR A 471 -16.99 -18.79 1.34
N GLU A 472 -17.89 -18.90 2.32
CA GLU A 472 -18.95 -17.89 2.54
C GLU A 472 -18.37 -16.53 2.93
N GLN A 473 -17.39 -16.49 3.85
CA GLN A 473 -16.81 -15.20 4.26
C GLN A 473 -15.92 -14.59 3.16
N LEU A 474 -15.24 -15.41 2.36
CA LEU A 474 -14.54 -14.93 1.15
C LEU A 474 -15.53 -14.36 0.12
N LYS A 475 -16.72 -14.95 -0.03
CA LYS A 475 -17.77 -14.40 -0.89
C LYS A 475 -18.30 -13.07 -0.35
N LYS A 476 -18.53 -12.95 0.95
CA LYS A 476 -18.92 -11.67 1.57
C LYS A 476 -17.87 -10.58 1.36
N ALA A 477 -16.59 -10.94 1.35
CA ALA A 477 -15.55 -9.97 1.00
C ALA A 477 -15.70 -9.49 -0.45
N VAL A 478 -15.91 -10.41 -1.40
CA VAL A 478 -16.18 -10.07 -2.81
C VAL A 478 -17.46 -9.22 -2.95
N ASP A 479 -18.53 -9.57 -2.24
CA ASP A 479 -19.79 -8.83 -2.24
C ASP A 479 -19.64 -7.41 -1.64
N ALA A 480 -18.65 -7.22 -0.76
CA ALA A 480 -18.22 -5.92 -0.24
C ALA A 480 -17.27 -5.15 -1.18
N HIS A 481 -17.15 -5.58 -2.44
CA HIS A 481 -16.30 -4.99 -3.49
C HIS A 481 -14.79 -5.10 -3.21
N ILE A 482 -14.38 -6.04 -2.36
CA ILE A 482 -12.97 -6.30 -2.07
C ILE A 482 -12.36 -7.15 -3.19
N PHE A 483 -11.30 -6.64 -3.81
CA PHE A 483 -10.57 -7.36 -4.86
C PHE A 483 -9.26 -8.00 -4.37
N ALA A 484 -8.72 -7.56 -3.23
CA ALA A 484 -7.47 -8.08 -2.69
C ALA A 484 -7.42 -8.02 -1.16
N ILE A 485 -6.73 -8.99 -0.55
CA ILE A 485 -6.34 -8.99 0.87
C ILE A 485 -4.82 -9.11 0.96
N LEU A 486 -4.17 -8.12 1.56
CA LEU A 486 -2.73 -8.08 1.79
C LEU A 486 -2.43 -8.39 3.25
N TRP A 487 -1.74 -9.51 3.45
CA TRP A 487 -1.49 -10.13 4.74
C TRP A 487 -0.16 -9.67 5.36
N GLY A 488 -0.19 -9.42 6.67
CA GLY A 488 0.94 -8.95 7.46
C GLY A 488 1.06 -7.43 7.57
N ALA A 489 1.92 -6.99 8.48
CA ALA A 489 2.19 -5.59 8.81
C ALA A 489 3.63 -5.49 9.34
N GLY A 490 4.18 -4.28 9.42
CA GLY A 490 5.48 -4.07 10.05
C GLY A 490 5.44 -4.30 11.57
N ALA A 491 6.39 -5.06 12.10
CA ALA A 491 6.80 -5.18 13.50
C ALA A 491 5.82 -5.81 14.52
N PHE A 492 4.54 -5.98 14.18
CA PHE A 492 3.49 -6.42 15.13
C PHE A 492 2.55 -7.49 14.57
N ALA A 493 2.92 -8.15 13.49
CA ALA A 493 2.00 -9.06 12.81
C ALA A 493 2.67 -10.25 12.14
N THR A 494 1.88 -11.29 12.00
CA THR A 494 2.20 -12.45 11.19
C THR A 494 1.97 -12.15 9.70
N GLY A 495 2.84 -12.65 8.82
CA GLY A 495 2.69 -12.61 7.35
C GLY A 495 2.36 -13.99 6.77
N VAL A 496 2.22 -14.12 5.44
CA VAL A 496 2.07 -15.46 4.81
C VAL A 496 3.30 -16.35 5.06
N TRP A 497 4.46 -15.70 5.21
CA TRP A 497 5.69 -16.28 5.71
C TRP A 497 6.37 -15.31 6.68
N GLU A 498 7.33 -15.82 7.43
CA GLU A 498 8.20 -15.00 8.27
C GLU A 498 9.14 -14.16 7.40
N VAL A 499 9.07 -12.85 7.60
CA VAL A 499 9.98 -11.86 7.04
C VAL A 499 10.93 -11.45 8.17
N PRO A 500 12.22 -11.82 8.12
CA PRO A 500 13.13 -11.59 9.23
C PRO A 500 13.16 -10.14 9.69
N GLY A 501 12.90 -9.92 10.97
CA GLY A 501 12.84 -8.59 11.59
C GLY A 501 11.59 -7.77 11.26
N THR A 502 10.59 -8.35 10.59
CA THR A 502 9.38 -7.63 10.15
C THR A 502 8.09 -8.32 10.52
N THR A 503 7.98 -9.63 10.27
CA THR A 503 6.80 -10.42 10.66
C THR A 503 7.16 -11.60 11.54
N PHE A 504 6.14 -12.15 12.19
CA PHE A 504 6.25 -13.36 13.00
C PHE A 504 5.93 -14.63 12.20
N PRO A 505 6.50 -15.79 12.59
CA PRO A 505 6.18 -17.09 11.99
C PRO A 505 4.82 -17.65 12.43
N ASP A 506 4.17 -18.42 11.56
CA ASP A 506 2.89 -19.11 11.82
C ASP A 506 2.94 -20.64 11.59
N ASN A 507 4.14 -21.23 11.60
CA ASN A 507 4.39 -22.62 11.19
C ASN A 507 3.96 -22.97 9.74
N GLY A 508 3.87 -21.96 8.89
CA GLY A 508 3.42 -22.06 7.50
C GLY A 508 1.92 -22.37 7.37
N TRP A 509 1.10 -22.06 8.38
CA TRP A 509 -0.34 -22.30 8.35
C TRP A 509 -0.98 -21.53 7.19
N MET A 510 -0.68 -20.24 7.07
CA MET A 510 -1.26 -19.36 6.06
C MET A 510 -0.78 -19.74 4.66
N ALA A 511 0.51 -20.02 4.49
CA ALA A 511 1.04 -20.53 3.23
C ALA A 511 0.32 -21.82 2.76
N LYS A 512 0.05 -22.76 3.68
CA LYS A 512 -0.73 -23.97 3.38
C LYS A 512 -2.17 -23.64 2.99
N LYS A 513 -2.84 -22.73 3.72
CA LYS A 513 -4.21 -22.29 3.39
C LYS A 513 -4.29 -21.66 2.01
N LEU A 514 -3.35 -20.78 1.67
CA LEU A 514 -3.29 -20.19 0.33
C LEU A 514 -3.05 -21.24 -0.76
N SER A 515 -2.22 -22.25 -0.52
CA SER A 515 -2.02 -23.35 -1.48
C SER A 515 -3.32 -24.12 -1.80
N ILE A 516 -4.24 -24.20 -0.83
CA ILE A 516 -5.57 -24.80 -1.02
C ILE A 516 -6.48 -23.82 -1.76
N TYR A 517 -6.51 -22.55 -1.32
CA TYR A 517 -7.30 -21.49 -1.93
C TYR A 517 -7.06 -21.37 -3.44
N TYR A 518 -5.80 -21.35 -3.86
CA TYR A 518 -5.44 -21.18 -5.27
C TYR A 518 -5.84 -22.34 -6.19
N LYS A 519 -6.27 -23.49 -5.66
CA LYS A 519 -6.86 -24.57 -6.46
C LYS A 519 -8.24 -24.19 -6.99
N LYS A 520 -8.97 -23.34 -6.26
CA LYS A 520 -10.31 -22.85 -6.62
C LYS A 520 -10.56 -21.47 -5.98
N PRO A 521 -9.92 -20.40 -6.48
CA PRO A 521 -10.03 -19.08 -5.88
C PRO A 521 -11.46 -18.53 -6.01
N THR A 522 -11.84 -17.63 -5.11
CA THR A 522 -13.15 -16.97 -5.13
C THR A 522 -13.16 -15.93 -6.23
N THR A 523 -13.86 -16.21 -7.33
CA THR A 523 -13.95 -15.31 -8.49
C THR A 523 -14.97 -14.21 -8.29
N PHE A 524 -14.74 -13.05 -8.90
CA PHE A 524 -15.78 -12.03 -9.02
C PHE A 524 -16.89 -12.51 -9.95
N ALA A 525 -18.12 -12.04 -9.74
CA ALA A 525 -19.22 -12.36 -10.66
C ALA A 525 -18.84 -11.92 -12.09
N LYS A 526 -19.04 -12.80 -13.07
CA LYS A 526 -18.91 -12.42 -14.48
C LYS A 526 -20.12 -11.55 -14.81
N ASN A 527 -19.90 -10.27 -15.09
CA ASN A 527 -20.91 -9.43 -15.73
C ASN A 527 -21.09 -9.82 -17.19
#